data_AF-F6JT76-F1
#
_entry.id   AF-F6JT76-F1
#
_cell.length_a   1.000
_cell.length_b   1.000
_cell.length_c   1.000
_cell.angle_alpha   90.00
_cell.angle_beta   90.00
_cell.angle_gamma   90.00
#
_symmetry.space_group_name_H-M   'P 1'
#
loop_
_entity.id
_entity.type
_entity.pdbx_description
1 polymer ?
#
loop_
_entity_poly.entity_id
_entity_poly.type
_entity_poly.pdbx_seq_one_letter_code
_entity_poly.pdbx_strand_id
1 'polypeptide(L)' 'NIPLGTATHNIELTPGKGGQLVRAAGTVAKIIAKEGQLVTLRLPSGEIRLIPQKCLATIGQMGNVDANNLRIGK' A
#
# COMPACT_ATOMS: atom_id res chain seq x y z
N ASN A 1 -6.95 -3.55 -12.77
CA ASN A 1 -7.13 -2.09 -12.89
C ASN A 1 -7.80 -1.61 -11.61
N ILE A 2 -7.12 -0.79 -10.79
CA ILE A 2 -7.60 -0.41 -9.45
C ILE A 2 -8.19 1.01 -9.50
N PRO A 3 -9.35 1.28 -8.87
CA PRO A 3 -9.94 2.62 -8.87
C PRO A 3 -9.11 3.63 -8.05
N LEU A 4 -9.25 4.91 -8.39
CA LEU A 4 -8.69 6.01 -7.59
C LEU A 4 -9.34 6.02 -6.19
N GLY A 5 -8.57 6.36 -5.17
CA GLY A 5 -9.04 6.39 -3.78
C GLY A 5 -9.16 5.02 -3.10
N THR A 6 -8.81 3.94 -3.81
CA THR A 6 -8.86 2.58 -3.24
C THR A 6 -7.77 2.40 -2.18
N ALA A 7 -8.14 1.76 -1.07
CA ALA A 7 -7.20 1.25 -0.08
C ALA A 7 -6.44 0.05 -0.64
N THR A 8 -5.12 0.11 -0.64
CA THR A 8 -4.25 -0.97 -1.12
C THR A 8 -3.15 -1.29 -0.12
N HIS A 9 -2.71 -2.54 -0.11
CA HIS A 9 -1.59 -3.02 0.68
C HIS A 9 -0.73 -3.99 -0.15
N ASN A 10 0.40 -4.42 0.41
CA ASN A 10 1.34 -5.33 -0.25
C ASN A 10 1.72 -4.85 -1.67
N ILE A 11 2.24 -3.62 -1.75
CA ILE A 11 2.52 -2.94 -3.01
C ILE A 11 3.93 -3.30 -3.51
N GLU A 12 4.02 -3.63 -4.78
CA GLU A 12 5.27 -3.89 -5.48
C GLU A 12 5.96 -2.57 -5.91
N LEU A 13 7.26 -2.46 -5.63
CA LEU A 13 8.06 -1.29 -6.01
C LEU A 13 8.60 -1.39 -7.45
N THR A 14 8.94 -2.60 -7.87
CA THR A 14 9.52 -2.90 -9.17
C THR A 14 8.79 -4.11 -9.75
N PRO A 15 8.31 -4.06 -11.00
CA PRO A 15 7.51 -5.14 -11.56
C PRO A 15 8.30 -6.44 -11.57
N GLY A 16 7.73 -7.50 -10.99
CA GLY A 16 8.35 -8.82 -10.86
C GLY A 16 9.20 -9.02 -9.60
N LYS A 17 9.33 -8.05 -8.71
CA LYS A 17 10.05 -8.20 -7.42
C LYS A 17 9.12 -8.53 -6.24
N GLY A 18 7.80 -8.55 -6.45
CA GLY A 18 6.83 -8.82 -5.42
C GLY A 18 6.56 -7.62 -4.50
N GLY A 19 5.57 -7.78 -3.63
CA GLY A 19 5.11 -6.74 -2.70
C GLY A 19 6.14 -6.44 -1.61
N GLN A 20 6.67 -5.21 -1.62
CA GLN A 20 7.71 -4.75 -0.70
C GLN A 20 7.20 -3.68 0.27
N LEU A 21 6.18 -2.92 -0.14
CA LEU A 21 5.63 -1.80 0.63
C LEU A 21 4.30 -2.17 1.26
N VAL A 22 3.98 -1.51 2.38
CA VAL A 22 2.67 -1.63 3.06
C VAL A 22 2.36 -3.08 3.43
N ARG A 23 3.33 -3.72 4.10
CA ARG A 23 3.28 -5.12 4.55
C ARG A 23 2.95 -5.27 6.03
N ALA A 24 3.05 -4.17 6.77
CA ALA A 24 2.88 -4.18 8.22
C ALA A 24 1.39 -4.27 8.59
N ALA A 25 1.12 -4.88 9.74
CA ALA A 25 -0.23 -5.05 10.27
C ALA A 25 -0.95 -3.69 10.40
N GLY A 26 -2.20 -3.63 9.96
CA GLY A 26 -3.00 -2.39 9.97
C GLY A 26 -2.55 -1.30 8.99
N THR A 27 -1.49 -1.51 8.20
CA THR A 27 -1.07 -0.50 7.22
C THR A 27 -1.91 -0.52 5.95
N VAL A 28 -2.14 0.68 5.42
CA VAL A 28 -2.89 0.90 4.20
C VAL A 28 -2.27 2.05 3.42
N ALA A 29 -2.18 1.89 2.10
CA ALA A 29 -1.87 2.95 1.16
C ALA A 29 -3.11 3.30 0.35
N LYS A 30 -3.11 4.48 -0.26
CA LYS A 30 -4.24 4.95 -1.05
C LYS A 30 -3.75 5.43 -2.41
N ILE A 31 -4.48 5.07 -3.46
CA ILE A 31 -4.21 5.56 -4.80
C ILE A 31 -4.71 7.01 -4.91
N ILE A 32 -3.81 7.95 -5.16
CA ILE A 32 -4.13 9.38 -5.29
C ILE A 32 -4.38 9.74 -6.74
N ALA A 33 -3.48 9.33 -7.63
CA ALA A 33 -3.55 9.63 -9.05
C ALA A 33 -3.02 8.46 -9.88
N LYS A 34 -3.47 8.40 -11.13
CA LYS A 34 -2.97 7.47 -12.14
C LYS A 34 -2.72 8.29 -13.40
N GLU A 35 -1.47 8.38 -13.82
CA GLU A 35 -1.06 9.17 -14.98
C GLU A 35 -0.24 8.30 -15.93
N GLY A 36 -0.81 8.02 -17.10
CA GLY A 36 -0.17 7.24 -18.15
C GLY A 36 0.26 5.86 -17.66
N GLN A 37 1.57 5.67 -17.49
CA GLN A 37 2.19 4.41 -17.03
C GLN A 37 2.61 4.44 -15.56
N LEU A 38 2.32 5.51 -14.84
CA LEU A 38 2.71 5.72 -13.45
C LEU A 38 1.47 5.92 -12.57
N VAL A 39 1.56 5.43 -11.34
CA VAL A 39 0.53 5.50 -10.33
C VAL A 39 1.12 6.18 -9.11
N THR A 40 0.42 7.21 -8.64
CA THR A 40 0.79 7.97 -7.45
C THR A 40 0.06 7.38 -6.26
N LEU A 41 0.83 6.82 -5.33
CA LEU A 41 0.34 6.20 -4.11
C LEU A 41 0.74 7.05 -2.91
N ARG A 42 -0.19 7.21 -1.97
CA ARG A 42 0.11 7.73 -0.64
C ARG A 42 0.41 6.57 0.28
N LEU A 43 1.63 6.53 0.81
CA LEU A 43 2.09 5.55 1.78
C LEU A 43 1.48 5.81 3.17
N PRO A 44 1.43 4.80 4.04
CA PRO A 44 0.96 4.96 5.42
C PRO A 44 1.81 5.95 6.23
N SER A 45 3.07 6.20 5.83
CA SER A 45 3.92 7.25 6.42
C SER A 45 3.48 8.68 6.06
N GLY A 46 2.52 8.84 5.14
CA GLY A 46 2.12 10.12 4.58
C GLY A 46 2.91 10.55 3.35
N GLU A 47 4.01 9.87 3.05
CA GLU A 47 4.81 10.12 1.84
C GLU A 47 4.04 9.76 0.58
N ILE A 48 4.20 10.58 -0.46
CA ILE A 48 3.66 10.32 -1.79
C ILE A 48 4.76 9.73 -2.66
N ARG A 49 4.48 8.59 -3.28
CA ARG A 49 5.43 7.87 -4.12
C ARG A 49 4.83 7.50 -5.46
N LEU A 50 5.61 7.67 -6.52
CA LEU A 50 5.25 7.18 -7.86
C LEU A 50 5.75 5.75 -8.05
N ILE A 51 4.88 4.90 -8.59
CA ILE A 51 5.16 3.50 -8.91
C ILE A 51 4.64 3.20 -10.32
N PRO A 52 5.35 2.44 -11.16
CA PRO A 52 4.84 2.04 -12.46
C PRO A 52 3.56 1.22 -12.36
N GLN A 53 2.60 1.47 -13.26
CA GLN A 53 1.31 0.79 -13.33
C GLN A 53 1.44 -0.74 -13.56
N LYS A 54 2.59 -1.19 -14.07
CA LYS A 54 2.90 -2.62 -14.23
C LYS A 54 3.11 -3.34 -12.89
N CYS A 55 3.32 -2.61 -11.80
CA CYS A 55 3.45 -3.20 -10.47
C CYS A 55 2.11 -3.74 -9.94
N LEU A 56 2.20 -4.86 -9.22
CA LEU A 56 1.07 -5.47 -8.56
C LEU A 56 0.84 -4.86 -7.17
N ALA A 57 -0.43 -4.73 -6.80
CA ALA A 57 -0.85 -4.30 -5.47
C ALA A 57 -2.14 -5.04 -5.10
N THR A 58 -2.32 -5.29 -3.80
CA THR A 58 -3.52 -5.97 -3.28
C THR A 58 -4.53 -4.93 -2.80
N ILE A 59 -5.80 -5.12 -3.12
CA ILE A 59 -6.89 -4.23 -2.67
C ILE A 59 -7.29 -4.60 -1.24
N GLY A 60 -7.54 -3.60 -0.41
CA GLY A 60 -7.90 -3.74 1.00
C GLY A 60 -6.78 -3.25 1.93
N GLN A 61 -6.97 -3.49 3.22
CA GLN A 61 -6.00 -3.18 4.28
C GLN A 61 -5.33 -4.46 4.78
N MET A 62 -4.10 -4.35 5.28
CA MET A 62 -3.48 -5.45 6.01
C MET A 62 -4.27 -5.74 7.29
N GLY A 63 -4.57 -7.01 7.52
CA GLY A 63 -5.27 -7.45 8.74
C GLY A 63 -4.47 -7.17 10.02
N ASN A 64 -5.05 -7.53 11.16
CA ASN A 64 -4.47 -7.30 12.48
C ASN A 64 -4.27 -5.80 12.79
N VAL A 65 -5.32 -5.00 12.60
CA VAL A 65 -5.30 -3.54 12.87
C VAL A 65 -4.98 -3.25 14.35
N ASP A 66 -5.43 -4.14 15.24
CA ASP A 66 -5.13 -4.10 16.68
C ASP A 66 -3.71 -4.53 17.06
N ALA A 67 -2.84 -4.89 16.10
CA ALA A 67 -1.42 -5.16 16.39
C ALA A 67 -0.74 -4.00 17.12
N ASN A 68 -1.13 -2.75 16.80
CA ASN A 68 -0.58 -1.56 17.44
C ASN A 68 -1.16 -1.32 18.85
N ASN A 69 -2.31 -1.92 19.15
CA ASN A 69 -2.98 -1.82 20.44
C ASN A 69 -2.64 -3.00 21.37
N LEU A 70 -1.78 -3.91 20.91
CA LEU A 70 -1.28 -5.03 21.69
C LEU A 70 -0.32 -4.51 22.76
N ARG A 71 -0.86 -4.16 23.93
CA ARG A 71 -0.06 -3.89 25.12
C ARG A 71 0.60 -5.20 25.56
N ILE A 72 1.91 -5.31 25.37
CA ILE A 72 2.71 -6.34 26.02
C ILE A 72 2.75 -5.99 27.50
N GLY A 73 1.74 -6.46 28.24
CA GLY A 73 1.68 -6.29 29.68
C GLY A 73 2.72 -7.18 30.35
N LYS A 74 3.73 -6.55 30.96
CA LYS A 74 4.07 -6.73 32.38
C LYS A 74 4.94 -5.57 32.87
#